data_AF-A0A2D8LKY0-F1
#
_entry.id   AF-A0A2D8LKY0-F1
#
_cell.length_a   1.000
_cell.length_b   1.000
_cell.length_c   1.000
_cell.angle_alpha   90.00
_cell.angle_beta   90.00
_cell.angle_gamma   90.00
#
_symmetry.space_group_name_H-M   'P 1'
#
loop_
_entity.id
_entity.type
_entity.pdbx_description
1 polymer ?
#
loop_
_entity_poly.entity_id
_entity_poly.type
_entity_poly.pdbx_seq_one_letter_code
_entity_poly.pdbx_strand_id
1 'polypeptide(L)'
;MKYLNRLDKIITPVVVNYPHILKQLEAKMEDVVLLEIEKNDQTFNYHFKTLKKNESNSFSYLFYRYSPQTGYEFLEGNDQYSYLIKLLYIEIQAILKIPTIMKEINER
;
A
#
# COMPACT_ATOMS: atom_id res chain seq x y z
N MET A 1 -10.75 -4.00 9.07
CA MET A 1 -11.75 -4.20 7.99
C MET A 1 -12.24 -2.95 7.24
N LYS A 2 -12.73 -1.85 7.84
CA LYS A 2 -13.33 -0.71 7.08
C LYS A 2 -12.42 -0.13 5.98
N TYR A 3 -11.13 0.07 6.26
CA TYR A 3 -10.19 0.63 5.29
C TYR A 3 -9.73 -0.38 4.23
N LEU A 4 -9.67 -1.67 4.57
CA LEU A 4 -9.40 -2.74 3.60
C LEU A 4 -10.45 -2.72 2.48
N ASN A 5 -11.73 -2.72 2.84
CA ASN A 5 -12.82 -2.65 1.87
C ASN A 5 -12.81 -1.34 1.05
N ARG A 6 -12.34 -0.23 1.63
CA ARG A 6 -12.21 1.05 0.91
C ARG A 6 -11.04 1.02 -0.07
N LEU A 7 -9.94 0.40 0.32
CA LEU A 7 -8.75 0.26 -0.51
C LEU A 7 -9.05 -0.67 -1.69
N ASP A 8 -9.71 -1.80 -1.45
CA ASP A 8 -10.14 -2.71 -2.52
C ASP A 8 -11.10 -2.03 -3.51
N LYS A 9 -12.01 -1.17 -3.05
CA LYS A 9 -12.88 -0.39 -3.94
C LYS A 9 -12.13 0.58 -4.86
N ILE A 10 -10.90 0.97 -4.51
CA ILE A 10 -10.05 1.84 -5.33
C ILE A 10 -9.13 1.00 -6.21
N ILE A 11 -8.48 0.00 -5.63
CA ILE A 11 -7.49 -0.82 -6.32
C ILE A 11 -8.14 -1.77 -7.32
N THR A 12 -9.29 -2.38 -7.01
CA THR A 12 -9.96 -3.32 -7.93
C THR A 12 -10.25 -2.67 -9.30
N PRO A 13 -10.90 -1.50 -9.41
CA PRO A 13 -11.10 -0.84 -10.70
C PRO A 13 -9.78 -0.49 -11.41
N VAL A 14 -8.76 -0.06 -10.66
CA VAL A 14 -7.44 0.27 -11.23
C VAL A 14 -6.79 -0.97 -11.83
N VAL A 15 -6.79 -2.11 -11.14
CA VAL A 15 -6.22 -3.36 -11.65
C VAL A 15 -6.98 -3.87 -12.88
N VAL A 16 -8.31 -3.80 -12.87
CA VAL A 16 -9.15 -4.34 -13.94
C VAL A 16 -9.08 -3.48 -15.20
N ASN A 17 -9.20 -2.16 -15.06
CA ASN A 17 -9.31 -1.25 -16.20
C ASN A 17 -7.95 -0.65 -16.61
N TYR A 18 -7.00 -0.55 -15.69
CA TYR A 18 -5.74 0.17 -15.86
C TYR A 18 -4.52 -0.59 -15.32
N PRO A 19 -4.23 -1.81 -15.81
CA PRO A 19 -3.14 -2.65 -15.28
C PRO A 19 -1.74 -2.02 -15.40
N HIS A 20 -1.53 -1.07 -16.32
CA HIS A 20 -0.29 -0.30 -16.41
C HIS A 20 -0.15 0.73 -15.28
N ILE A 21 -1.26 1.33 -14.83
CA ILE A 21 -1.29 2.23 -13.65
C ILE A 21 -0.95 1.46 -12.38
N LEU A 22 -1.37 0.19 -12.27
CA LEU A 22 -0.99 -0.65 -11.13
C LEU A 22 0.52 -0.77 -10.99
N LYS A 23 1.26 -1.02 -12.07
CA LYS A 23 2.73 -1.08 -12.03
C LYS A 23 3.34 0.26 -11.61
N GLN A 24 2.79 1.37 -12.07
CA GLN A 24 3.24 2.71 -11.67
C GLN A 24 2.97 2.98 -10.18
N LEU A 25 1.82 2.53 -9.67
CA LEU A 25 1.49 2.61 -8.24
C LEU A 25 2.48 1.80 -7.42
N GLU A 26 2.74 0.55 -7.78
CA GLU A 26 3.71 -0.29 -7.06
C GLU A 26 5.11 0.34 -7.05
N ALA A 27 5.58 0.85 -8.19
CA ALA A 27 6.87 1.53 -8.28
C ALA A 27 6.94 2.81 -7.42
N LYS A 28 5.83 3.57 -7.34
CA LYS A 28 5.76 4.76 -6.48
C LYS A 28 5.68 4.42 -4.99
N MET A 29 5.21 3.22 -4.67
CA MET A 29 5.00 2.76 -3.29
C MET A 29 6.18 1.99 -2.71
N GLU A 30 7.09 1.48 -3.55
CA GLU A 30 8.17 0.56 -3.14
C GLU A 30 9.06 1.10 -2.00
N ASP A 31 9.30 2.42 -1.98
CA ASP A 31 10.16 3.07 -0.99
C ASP A 31 9.38 3.92 0.05
N VAL A 32 8.05 3.85 0.04
CA VAL A 32 7.24 4.70 0.93
C VAL A 32 7.29 4.14 2.36
N VAL A 33 7.88 4.93 3.27
CA VAL A 33 7.70 4.75 4.71
C VAL A 33 6.30 5.22 5.06
N LEU A 34 5.43 4.27 5.41
CA LEU A 34 4.06 4.56 5.82
C LEU A 34 4.00 5.12 7.23
N LEU A 35 4.88 4.62 8.11
CA LEU A 35 4.92 5.00 9.51
C LEU A 35 6.32 4.80 10.08
N GLU A 36 6.76 5.76 10.87
CA GLU A 36 7.95 5.65 11.70
C GLU A 36 7.51 5.60 13.17
N ILE A 37 8.05 4.65 13.94
CA ILE A 37 7.80 4.53 15.38
C ILE A 37 9.14 4.43 16.09
N GLU A 38 9.34 5.30 17.08
CA GLU A 38 10.46 5.21 18.02
C GLU A 38 10.02 4.47 19.30
N LYS A 39 10.77 3.44 19.69
CA LYS A 39 10.51 2.68 20.92
C LYS A 39 11.82 2.13 21.49
N ASN A 40 12.07 2.38 22.77
CA ASN A 40 13.25 1.87 23.49
C ASN A 40 14.57 2.15 22.74
N ASP A 41 14.79 3.39 22.30
CA ASP A 41 15.96 3.82 21.51
C ASP A 41 16.14 3.08 20.16
N GLN A 42 15.07 2.47 19.65
CA GLN A 42 15.02 1.85 18.33
C GLN A 42 14.00 2.55 17.44
N THR A 43 14.38 2.80 16.19
CA THR A 43 13.48 3.33 15.15
C THR A 43 12.99 2.18 14.29
N PHE A 44 11.67 2.03 14.19
CA PHE A 44 11.00 1.07 13.33
C PHE A 44 10.29 1.81 12.19
N ASN A 45 10.75 1.57 10.97
CA ASN A 45 10.15 2.06 9.74
C ASN A 45 9.23 1.00 9.17
N TYR A 46 7.97 1.34 8.96
CA TYR A 46 6.96 0.45 8.38
C TYR A 46 6.74 0.81 6.92
N HIS A 47 6.89 -0.19 6.06
CA HIS A 47 6.85 -0.03 4.61
C HIS A 47 5.78 -0.93 4.00
N PHE A 48 5.26 -0.50 2.85
CA PHE A 48 4.51 -1.35 1.96
C PHE A 48 5.48 -2.07 1.01
N LYS A 49 5.30 -3.39 0.81
CA LYS A 49 6.11 -4.16 -0.14
C LYS A 49 5.41 -4.36 -1.47
N THR A 50 4.21 -4.92 -1.44
CA THR A 50 3.46 -5.32 -2.63
C THR A 50 2.02 -5.68 -2.25
N LEU A 51 1.15 -5.78 -3.26
CA LEU A 51 -0.19 -6.32 -3.13
C LEU A 51 -0.29 -7.62 -3.93
N LYS A 52 -1.01 -8.59 -3.38
CA LYS A 52 -1.28 -9.87 -4.04
C LYS A 52 -2.77 -9.98 -4.29
N LYS A 53 -3.15 -10.19 -5.55
CA LYS A 53 -4.54 -10.51 -5.89
C LYS A 53 -4.86 -11.94 -5.44
N ASN A 54 -5.92 -12.09 -4.67
CA ASN A 54 -6.45 -13.40 -4.27
C ASN A 54 -7.49 -13.89 -5.29
N GLU A 55 -7.79 -15.18 -5.26
CA GLU A 55 -8.77 -15.83 -6.14
C GLU A 55 -10.18 -15.22 -6.04
N SER A 56 -10.52 -14.63 -4.88
CA SER A 56 -11.82 -14.00 -4.61
C SER A 56 -11.93 -12.55 -5.11
N ASN A 57 -11.04 -12.09 -6.00
CA ASN A 57 -10.91 -10.67 -6.40
C ASN A 57 -10.65 -9.70 -5.23
N SER A 58 -10.27 -10.20 -4.07
CA SER A 58 -9.76 -9.41 -2.95
C SER A 58 -8.25 -9.23 -3.06
N PHE A 59 -7.70 -8.25 -2.37
CA PHE A 59 -6.26 -8.01 -2.32
C PHE A 59 -5.70 -8.26 -0.92
N SER A 60 -4.54 -8.91 -0.87
CA SER A 60 -3.70 -9.01 0.30
C SER A 60 -2.58 -7.99 0.19
N TYR A 61 -2.26 -7.28 1.26
CA TYR A 61 -1.25 -6.21 1.25
C TYR A 61 -0.10 -6.64 2.16
N LEU A 62 1.10 -6.77 1.58
CA LEU A 62 2.28 -7.19 2.34
C LEU A 62 3.03 -5.96 2.85
N PHE A 63 3.29 -5.95 4.14
CA PHE A 63 4.10 -4.93 4.80
C PHE A 63 5.36 -5.55 5.38
N TYR A 64 6.38 -4.73 5.58
CA TYR A 64 7.53 -5.09 6.39
C TYR A 64 7.87 -3.93 7.32
N ARG A 65 8.47 -4.24 8.46
CA ARG A 65 9.15 -3.25 9.29
C ARG A 65 10.66 -3.41 9.14
N TYR A 66 11.39 -2.30 9.16
CA TYR A 66 12.84 -2.25 9.16
C TYR A 66 13.35 -1.43 10.34
N SER A 67 14.37 -1.93 11.00
CA SER A 67 15.16 -1.21 12.00
C SER A 67 16.65 -1.47 11.70
N PRO A 68 17.51 -0.44 11.77
CA PRO A 68 18.96 -0.64 11.65
C PRO A 68 19.52 -1.63 12.67
N GLN A 69 18.90 -1.72 13.85
CA GLN A 69 19.34 -2.56 14.96
C GLN A 69 18.88 -4.01 14.82
N THR A 70 17.66 -4.25 14.30
CA THR A 70 17.06 -5.59 14.27
C THR A 70 16.84 -6.16 12.87
N GLY A 71 17.17 -5.42 11.82
CA GLY A 71 16.95 -5.81 10.43
C GLY A 71 15.49 -5.63 9.99
N TYR A 72 15.07 -6.41 8.99
CA TYR A 72 13.70 -6.36 8.47
C TYR A 72 12.87 -7.58 8.89
N GLU A 73 11.57 -7.37 9.04
CA GLU A 73 10.60 -8.42 9.36
C GLU A 73 9.32 -8.19 8.55
N PHE A 74 8.83 -9.25 7.90
CA PHE A 74 7.53 -9.20 7.22
C PHE A 74 6.39 -9.26 8.23
N LEU A 75 5.37 -8.45 8.00
CA LEU A 75 4.23 -8.31 8.87
C LEU A 75 3.07 -9.13 8.31
N GLU A 76 2.73 -10.22 8.99
CA GLU A 76 1.63 -11.10 8.59
C GLU A 76 0.29 -10.64 9.17
N GLY A 77 -0.77 -10.67 8.34
CA GLY A 77 -2.15 -10.43 8.78
C GLY A 77 -2.60 -8.97 8.71
N ASN A 78 -3.33 -8.62 7.64
CA ASN A 78 -3.91 -7.29 7.41
C ASN A 78 -4.74 -6.76 8.60
N ASP A 79 -5.37 -7.66 9.35
CA ASP A 79 -6.23 -7.30 10.48
C ASP A 79 -5.45 -6.82 11.71
N GLN A 80 -4.24 -7.35 11.93
CA GLN A 80 -3.36 -6.91 13.02
C GLN A 80 -2.75 -5.53 12.73
N TYR A 81 -2.56 -5.21 11.45
CA TYR A 81 -1.95 -3.95 11.00
C TYR A 81 -2.96 -3.03 10.31
N SER A 82 -4.17 -2.95 10.86
CA SER A 82 -5.26 -2.14 10.28
C SER A 82 -4.92 -0.64 10.14
N TYR A 83 -4.00 -0.13 10.95
CA TYR A 83 -3.48 1.23 10.84
C TYR A 83 -2.58 1.41 9.60
N LEU A 84 -1.75 0.42 9.24
CA LEU A 84 -0.95 0.44 8.01
C LEU A 84 -1.85 0.40 6.78
N ILE A 85 -2.91 -0.39 6.81
CA ILE A 85 -3.93 -0.41 5.74
C ILE A 85 -4.58 0.98 5.57
N LYS A 86 -4.85 1.68 6.67
CA LYS A 86 -5.38 3.06 6.61
C LYS A 86 -4.37 4.03 6.00
N LEU A 87 -3.10 3.95 6.38
CA LEU A 87 -2.04 4.80 5.84
C LEU A 87 -1.80 4.53 4.35
N LEU A 88 -1.73 3.26 3.98
CA LEU A 88 -1.65 2.81 2.60
C LEU A 88 -2.81 3.34 1.75
N TYR A 89 -4.04 3.33 2.28
CA TYR A 89 -5.19 3.93 1.61
C TYR A 89 -5.00 5.42 1.34
N ILE A 90 -4.45 6.17 2.29
CA ILE A 90 -4.22 7.62 2.12
C ILE A 90 -3.15 7.85 1.04
N GLU A 91 -2.04 7.10 1.09
CA GLU A 91 -0.95 7.21 0.11
C GLU A 91 -1.40 6.87 -1.31
N ILE A 92 -2.09 5.75 -1.49
CA ILE A 92 -2.62 5.35 -2.80
C ILE A 92 -3.59 6.41 -3.34
N GLN A 93 -4.43 7.00 -2.48
CA GLN A 93 -5.31 8.10 -2.92
C GLN A 93 -4.52 9.35 -3.34
N ALA A 94 -3.43 9.67 -2.65
CA ALA A 94 -2.58 10.80 -3.02
C ALA A 94 -1.90 10.56 -4.37
N ILE A 95 -1.35 9.35 -4.59
CA ILE A 95 -0.71 8.97 -5.85
C ILE A 95 -1.71 8.99 -7.01
N LEU A 96 -2.90 8.39 -6.83
CA LEU A 96 -3.91 8.37 -7.89
C LEU A 96 -4.39 9.77 -8.28
N LYS A 97 -4.36 10.73 -7.36
CA LYS A 97 -4.71 12.14 -7.63
C LYS A 97 -3.62 12.92 -8.37
N ILE A 98 -2.43 12.35 -8.59
CA ILE A 98 -1.39 13.01 -9.37
C ILE A 98 -1.96 13.31 -10.78
N PRO A 99 -1.90 14.56 -11.27
CA PRO A 99 -2.55 14.97 -12.52
C PRO A 99 -2.24 14.08 -13.71
N THR A 100 -1.00 13.60 -13.82
CA THR A 100 -0.58 12.68 -14.89
C THR A 100 -1.35 11.36 -14.84
N ILE A 101 -1.49 10.74 -13.66
CA ILE A 101 -2.22 9.48 -13.48
C ILE A 101 -3.71 9.70 -13.71
N MET A 102 -4.28 10.79 -13.20
CA MET A 102 -5.68 11.14 -13.44
C MET A 102 -5.97 11.36 -14.93
N LYS A 103 -5.05 12.00 -15.65
CA LYS A 103 -5.16 12.21 -17.09
C LYS A 103 -5.14 10.87 -17.84
N GLU A 104 -4.20 9.99 -17.52
CA GLU A 104 -4.14 8.63 -18.11
C GLU A 104 -5.41 7.81 -17.88
N ILE A 105 -6.06 7.97 -16.71
CA ILE A 105 -7.35 7.34 -16.40
C ILE A 105 -8.51 7.98 -17.21
N ASN A 106 -8.47 9.29 -17.46
CA ASN A 106 -9.57 10.03 -18.10
C ASN A 106 -9.49 10.09 -19.63
N GLU A 107 -8.33 9.83 -20.25
CA GLU A 107 -8.12 9.91 -21.70
C GLU A 107 -8.50 8.63 -22.48
N ARG A 108 -9.26 7.71 -21.86
CA ARG A 108 -9.80 6.50 -22.48
C ARG A 108 -11.30 6.40 -22.29
#